data_AF-A0A7V5CIQ0-F1
#
_entry.id   AF-A0A7V5CIQ0-F1
#
_cell.length_a   1.000
_cell.length_b   1.000
_cell.length_c   1.000
_cell.angle_alpha   90.00
_cell.angle_beta   90.00
_cell.angle_gamma   90.00
#
_symmetry.space_group_name_H-M   'P 1'
#
loop_
_entity.id
_entity.type
_entity.pdbx_description
1 polymer ?
#
loop_
_entity_poly.entity_id
_entity_poly.type
_entity_poly.pdbx_seq_one_letter_code
_entity_poly.pdbx_strand_id
1 'polypeptide(L)'
;MAKECLCQANEIVVFSCSGGSNCGQIANQVAVHLTEEGEATLFCLAGIGGHIPGMIESARSAKRIVAIDGCSLECAKKTLEHVGITITDYIDITKEGIAKNKNFKLSQQDILFIVKRVKQELKKEK
;
A
#
# COMPACT_ATOMS: atom_id res chain seq x y z
N MET A 1 -3.01 -6.12 -27.58
CA MET A 1 -2.48 -4.80 -27.20
C MET A 1 -2.86 -4.57 -25.75
N ALA A 2 -1.90 -4.66 -24.82
CA ALA A 2 -2.18 -4.38 -23.41
C ALA A 2 -2.44 -2.88 -23.28
N LYS A 3 -3.63 -2.52 -22.79
CA LYS A 3 -4.05 -1.14 -22.54
C LYS A 3 -3.07 -0.53 -21.54
N GLU A 4 -2.38 0.53 -21.92
CA GLU A 4 -1.49 1.27 -21.02
C GLU A 4 -2.29 1.73 -19.80
N CYS A 5 -1.96 1.20 -18.62
CA CYS A 5 -2.53 1.67 -17.38
C CYS A 5 -1.90 3.04 -17.07
N LEU A 6 -2.72 4.01 -16.67
CA LEU A 6 -2.29 5.36 -16.24
C LEU A 6 -1.44 5.35 -14.96
N CYS A 7 -1.18 4.17 -14.39
CA CYS A 7 -0.44 3.95 -13.17
C CYS A 7 1.08 3.93 -13.42
N GLN A 8 1.66 4.98 -14.04
CA GLN A 8 3.12 5.11 -14.08
C GLN A 8 3.67 5.20 -12.65
N ALA A 9 4.68 4.38 -12.33
CA ALA A 9 5.32 4.39 -11.04
C ALA A 9 6.08 5.72 -10.85
N ASN A 10 5.71 6.49 -9.82
CA ASN A 10 6.61 7.51 -9.27
C ASN A 10 7.82 6.82 -8.61
N GLU A 11 8.81 7.59 -8.15
CA GLU A 11 9.94 7.04 -7.39
C GLU A 11 9.50 6.18 -6.20
N ILE A 12 8.40 6.56 -5.55
CA ILE A 12 7.81 5.83 -4.42
C ILE A 12 6.43 5.32 -4.84
N VAL A 13 6.24 4.00 -4.76
CA VAL A 13 4.97 3.34 -5.03
C VAL A 13 4.42 2.72 -3.75
N VAL A 14 3.11 2.88 -3.53
CA VAL A 14 2.42 2.31 -2.37
C VAL A 14 1.37 1.28 -2.80
N PHE A 15 1.43 0.13 -2.16
CA PHE A 15 0.48 -0.97 -2.25
C PHE A 15 -0.26 -1.09 -0.93
N SER A 16 -1.58 -1.15 -0.98
CA SER A 16 -2.40 -1.32 0.22
C SER A 16 -3.23 -2.60 0.16
N CYS A 17 -3.42 -3.20 1.33
CA CYS A 17 -4.38 -4.27 1.53
C CYS A 17 -5.79 -3.68 1.61
N SER A 18 -6.46 -3.50 0.47
CA SER A 18 -7.84 -2.96 0.39
C SER A 18 -8.92 -4.00 0.75
N GLY A 19 -8.67 -4.84 1.75
CA GLY A 19 -9.51 -5.98 2.12
C GLY A 19 -10.77 -5.64 2.93
N GLY A 20 -11.62 -6.63 3.16
CA GLY A 20 -12.95 -6.45 3.79
C GLY A 20 -12.98 -6.25 5.31
N SER A 21 -12.10 -5.41 5.86
CA SER A 21 -12.10 -5.02 7.30
C SER A 21 -11.84 -3.52 7.45
N ASN A 22 -12.12 -2.94 8.61
CA ASN A 22 -11.81 -1.53 8.89
C ASN A 22 -10.33 -1.23 8.60
N CYS A 23 -9.39 -2.05 9.08
CA CYS A 23 -7.98 -1.83 8.88
C CYS A 23 -7.57 -1.96 7.41
N GLY A 24 -8.19 -2.87 6.66
CA GLY A 24 -7.95 -2.94 5.20
C GLY A 24 -8.44 -1.69 4.46
N GLN A 25 -9.59 -1.16 4.85
CA GLN A 25 -10.08 0.09 4.27
C GLN A 25 -9.27 1.30 4.75
N ILE A 26 -8.77 1.33 5.98
CA ILE A 26 -7.81 2.35 6.46
C ILE A 26 -6.52 2.28 5.63
N ALA A 27 -5.96 1.09 5.39
CA ALA A 27 -4.77 0.95 4.54
C ALA A 27 -4.99 1.56 3.16
N ASN A 28 -6.16 1.31 2.57
CA ASN A 28 -6.54 1.90 1.28
C ASN A 28 -6.65 3.43 1.35
N GLN A 29 -7.35 3.97 2.35
CA GLN A 29 -7.51 5.43 2.52
C GLN A 29 -6.16 6.13 2.76
N VAL A 30 -5.25 5.51 3.52
CA VAL A 30 -3.89 6.03 3.72
C VAL A 30 -3.14 6.11 2.40
N ALA A 31 -3.19 5.05 1.58
CA ALA A 31 -2.49 5.03 0.30
C ALA A 31 -3.08 6.05 -0.70
N VAL A 32 -4.41 6.24 -0.70
CA VAL A 32 -5.08 7.32 -1.46
C VAL A 32 -4.58 8.69 -0.99
N HIS A 33 -4.58 8.93 0.32
CA HIS A 33 -4.15 10.21 0.90
C HIS A 33 -2.71 10.56 0.53
N LEU A 34 -1.79 9.59 0.64
CA LEU A 34 -0.38 9.77 0.22
C LEU A 34 -0.26 10.10 -1.28
N THR A 35 -1.16 9.57 -2.11
CA THR A 35 -1.21 9.86 -3.55
C THR A 35 -1.72 11.25 -3.83
N GLU A 36 -2.79 11.67 -3.15
CA GLU A 36 -3.35 13.02 -3.29
C GLU A 36 -2.37 14.11 -2.83
N GLU A 37 -1.54 13.81 -1.82
CA GLU A 37 -0.49 14.71 -1.35
C GLU A 37 0.81 14.66 -2.18
N GLY A 38 0.91 13.75 -3.17
CA GLY A 38 2.09 13.59 -4.02
C GLY A 38 3.30 12.90 -3.35
N GLU A 39 3.09 12.24 -2.21
CA GLU A 39 4.16 11.61 -1.41
C GLU A 39 4.49 10.19 -1.88
N ALA A 40 3.53 9.48 -2.48
CA ALA A 40 3.70 8.16 -3.10
C ALA A 40 2.59 7.89 -4.12
N THR A 41 2.81 7.05 -5.13
CA THR A 41 1.74 6.66 -6.07
C THR A 41 1.07 5.36 -5.64
N LEU A 42 -0.25 5.39 -5.41
CA LEU A 42 -1.06 4.19 -5.22
C LEU A 42 -1.06 3.31 -6.47
N PHE A 43 -0.72 2.04 -6.28
CA PHE A 43 -0.66 1.06 -7.36
C PHE A 43 -1.50 -0.18 -7.05
N CYS A 44 -2.06 -0.79 -8.11
CA CYS A 44 -3.06 -1.84 -7.94
C CYS A 44 -2.43 -3.16 -7.48
N LEU A 45 -2.59 -3.49 -6.20
CA LEU A 45 -2.22 -4.79 -5.64
C LEU A 45 -2.92 -5.95 -6.37
N ALA A 46 -4.19 -5.76 -6.76
CA ALA A 46 -4.95 -6.76 -7.51
C ALA A 46 -4.32 -7.08 -8.88
N GLY A 47 -3.66 -6.11 -9.52
CA GLY A 47 -2.96 -6.34 -10.78
C GLY A 47 -1.72 -7.22 -10.61
N ILE A 48 -1.01 -7.07 -9.49
CA ILE A 48 0.10 -7.95 -9.10
C ILE A 48 -0.43 -9.35 -8.79
N GLY A 49 -1.47 -9.46 -7.96
CA GLY A 49 -2.09 -10.74 -7.61
C GLY A 49 -2.75 -11.45 -8.80
N GLY A 50 -3.15 -10.70 -9.83
CA GLY A 50 -3.62 -11.24 -11.12
C GLY A 50 -2.49 -11.58 -12.10
N HIS A 51 -1.23 -11.44 -11.70
CA HIS A 51 -0.04 -11.72 -12.51
C HIS A 51 -0.02 -10.96 -13.85
N ILE A 52 -0.53 -9.71 -13.87
CA ILE A 52 -0.56 -8.90 -15.09
C ILE A 52 0.88 -8.45 -15.41
N PRO A 53 1.51 -8.93 -16.52
CA PRO A 53 2.95 -8.76 -16.73
C PRO A 53 3.39 -7.30 -16.73
N GLY A 54 2.68 -6.42 -17.44
CA GLY A 54 3.01 -4.99 -17.49
C GLY A 54 2.90 -4.29 -16.14
N MET A 55 2.05 -4.78 -15.22
CA MET A 55 1.95 -4.19 -13.88
C MET A 55 3.07 -4.65 -12.96
N ILE A 56 3.50 -5.91 -13.07
CA ILE A 56 4.67 -6.42 -12.35
C ILE A 56 5.92 -5.67 -12.79
N GLU A 57 6.14 -5.52 -14.09
CA GLU A 57 7.31 -4.79 -14.61
C GLU A 57 7.31 -3.32 -14.19
N SER A 58 6.17 -2.64 -14.26
CA SER A 58 6.05 -1.26 -13.75
C SER A 58 6.27 -1.15 -12.24
N ALA A 59 5.87 -2.15 -11.45
CA ALA A 59 6.11 -2.13 -10.01
C ALA A 59 7.60 -2.32 -9.68
N ARG A 60 8.34 -3.13 -10.46
CA ARG A 60 9.78 -3.37 -10.27
C ARG A 60 10.64 -2.15 -10.56
N SER A 61 10.18 -1.22 -11.38
CA SER A 61 10.93 -0.01 -11.74
C SER A 61 10.86 1.09 -10.67
N ALA A 62 10.00 0.93 -9.66
CA ALA A 62 9.91 1.87 -8.54
C ALA A 62 11.20 1.85 -7.71
N LYS A 63 11.68 3.03 -7.31
CA LYS A 63 12.87 3.13 -6.43
C LYS A 63 12.55 2.68 -5.01
N ARG A 64 11.30 2.86 -4.58
CA ARG A 64 10.83 2.56 -3.24
C ARG A 64 9.43 1.94 -3.31
N ILE A 65 9.24 0.85 -2.57
CA ILE A 65 8.01 0.05 -2.59
C ILE A 65 7.49 -0.05 -1.17
N VAL A 66 6.38 0.63 -0.92
CA VAL A 66 5.68 0.67 0.36
C VAL A 66 4.54 -0.34 0.34
N ALA A 67 4.48 -1.23 1.32
CA ALA A 67 3.34 -2.12 1.54
C ALA A 67 2.63 -1.73 2.84
N ILE A 68 1.33 -1.43 2.75
CA ILE A 68 0.48 -1.11 3.89
C ILE A 68 -0.55 -2.23 4.04
N ASP A 69 -0.34 -3.08 5.03
CA ASP A 69 -1.25 -4.16 5.37
C ASP A 69 -2.21 -3.78 6.50
N GLY A 70 -3.47 -4.19 6.33
CA GLY A 70 -4.48 -3.98 7.35
C GLY A 70 -4.36 -4.92 8.55
N CYS A 71 -3.58 -5.99 8.46
CA CYS A 71 -3.36 -6.92 9.57
C CYS A 71 -2.17 -7.85 9.32
N SER A 72 -1.81 -8.63 10.34
CA SER A 72 -0.73 -9.62 10.35
C SER A 72 -0.87 -10.80 9.36
N LEU A 73 -1.91 -10.83 8.54
CA LEU A 73 -1.98 -11.76 7.40
C LEU A 73 -1.00 -11.37 6.28
N GLU A 74 -0.62 -10.08 6.23
CA GLU A 74 0.40 -9.54 5.32
C GLU A 74 0.04 -9.76 3.83
N CYS A 75 -1.21 -9.49 3.45
CA CYS A 75 -1.72 -9.77 2.11
C CYS A 75 -0.97 -8.97 1.04
N ALA A 76 -0.76 -7.67 1.26
CA ALA A 76 -0.04 -6.82 0.30
C ALA A 76 1.42 -7.28 0.19
N LYS A 77 2.07 -7.47 1.34
CA LYS A 77 3.45 -7.93 1.40
C LYS A 77 3.66 -9.27 0.70
N LYS A 78 2.89 -10.29 1.06
CA LYS A 78 3.01 -11.63 0.46
C LYS A 78 2.72 -11.63 -1.04
N THR A 79 1.78 -10.81 -1.51
CA THR A 79 1.47 -10.71 -2.94
C THR A 79 2.66 -10.14 -3.72
N LEU A 80 3.34 -9.13 -3.18
CA LEU A 80 4.54 -8.55 -3.79
C LEU A 80 5.73 -9.53 -3.75
N GLU A 81 5.99 -10.13 -2.59
CA GLU A 81 7.07 -11.12 -2.42
C GLU A 81 6.87 -12.35 -3.31
N HIS A 82 5.62 -12.77 -3.55
CA HIS A 82 5.30 -13.91 -4.41
C HIS A 82 5.77 -13.72 -5.85
N VAL A 83 5.71 -12.49 -6.35
CA VAL A 83 6.26 -12.15 -7.67
C VAL A 83 7.71 -11.68 -7.57
N GLY A 84 8.39 -11.83 -6.44
CA GLY A 84 9.79 -11.44 -6.26
C GLY A 84 10.01 -9.93 -6.28
N ILE A 85 9.03 -9.13 -5.85
CA ILE A 85 9.20 -7.69 -5.64
C ILE A 85 9.66 -7.46 -4.20
N THR A 86 10.77 -6.75 -4.04
CA THR A 86 11.32 -6.39 -2.73
C THR A 86 10.60 -5.16 -2.16
N ILE A 87 10.00 -5.33 -0.99
CA ILE A 87 9.36 -4.25 -0.25
C ILE A 87 10.44 -3.48 0.51
N THR A 88 10.49 -2.17 0.30
CA THR A 88 11.41 -1.33 1.04
C THR A 88 10.81 -0.98 2.40
N ASP A 89 9.50 -0.65 2.45
CA ASP A 89 8.83 -0.13 3.64
C ASP A 89 7.54 -0.89 3.90
N TYR A 90 7.31 -1.24 5.17
CA TYR A 90 6.17 -2.05 5.54
C TYR A 90 5.47 -1.49 6.78
N ILE A 91 4.15 -1.39 6.71
CA ILE A 91 3.28 -1.03 7.82
C ILE A 91 2.20 -2.10 7.98
N ASP A 92 1.97 -2.52 9.23
CA ASP A 92 0.82 -3.33 9.62
C ASP A 92 -0.03 -2.52 10.59
N ILE A 93 -1.23 -2.13 10.15
CA ILE A 93 -2.12 -1.26 10.93
C ILE A 93 -2.49 -1.85 12.29
N THR A 94 -2.58 -3.17 12.41
CA THR A 94 -2.90 -3.80 13.71
C THR A 94 -1.74 -3.69 14.70
N LYS A 95 -0.49 -3.66 14.22
CA LYS A 95 0.70 -3.45 15.06
C LYS A 95 0.85 -2.00 15.50
N GLU A 96 0.18 -1.06 14.83
CA GLU A 96 0.10 0.35 15.20
C GLU A 96 -1.03 0.64 16.21
N GLY A 97 -1.71 -0.40 16.73
CA GLY A 97 -2.68 -0.28 17.82
C GLY A 97 -4.15 -0.17 17.39
N ILE A 98 -4.45 -0.26 16.08
CA ILE A 98 -5.83 -0.21 15.58
C ILE A 98 -6.38 -1.62 15.45
N ALA A 99 -7.37 -1.96 16.28
CA ALA A 99 -7.98 -3.28 16.28
C ALA A 99 -8.82 -3.55 15.02
N LYS A 100 -8.63 -4.73 14.44
CA LYS A 100 -9.39 -5.21 13.28
C LYS A 100 -10.83 -5.54 13.66
N ASN A 101 -11.78 -5.01 12.91
CA ASN A 101 -13.21 -5.21 13.05
C ASN A 101 -13.93 -5.00 11.69
N LYS A 102 -15.26 -5.03 11.70
CA LYS A 102 -16.14 -4.90 10.52
C LYS A 102 -16.89 -3.57 10.46
N ASN A 103 -16.49 -2.57 11.23
CA ASN A 103 -17.07 -1.23 11.17
C ASN A 103 -16.38 -0.41 10.07
N PHE A 104 -17.13 -0.06 9.04
CA PHE A 104 -16.63 0.72 7.91
C PHE A 104 -16.85 2.24 8.06
N LYS A 105 -17.42 2.70 9.19
CA LYS A 105 -17.36 4.11 9.58
C LYS A 105 -15.98 4.37 10.17
N LEU A 106 -15.02 4.65 9.28
CA LEU A 106 -13.61 4.78 9.64
C LEU A 106 -13.35 6.06 10.42
N SER A 107 -12.50 5.97 11.44
CA SER A 107 -12.00 7.12 12.19
C SER A 107 -11.02 7.90 11.31
N GLN A 108 -11.30 9.18 11.08
CA GLN A 108 -10.35 10.05 10.38
C GLN A 108 -9.06 10.24 11.17
N GLN A 109 -9.16 10.21 12.51
CA GLN A 109 -7.98 10.27 13.37
C GLN A 109 -7.06 9.07 13.15
N ASP A 110 -7.62 7.86 13.00
CA ASP A 110 -6.85 6.63 12.76
C ASP A 110 -6.15 6.69 11.39
N ILE A 111 -6.87 7.15 10.35
CA ILE A 111 -6.32 7.32 9.00
C ILE A 111 -5.14 8.29 9.04
N LEU A 112 -5.33 9.49 9.61
CA LEU A 112 -4.29 10.51 9.68
C LEU A 112 -3.10 10.09 10.56
N PHE A 113 -3.35 9.33 11.63
CA PHE A 113 -2.31 8.74 12.44
C PHE A 113 -1.41 7.80 11.62
N ILE A 114 -2.01 6.90 10.83
CA ILE A 114 -1.26 5.99 9.97
C ILE A 114 -0.58 6.72 8.80
N VAL A 115 -1.20 7.74 8.20
CA VAL A 115 -0.54 8.60 7.19
C VAL A 115 0.75 9.19 7.77
N LYS A 116 0.67 9.79 8.96
CA LYS A 116 1.83 10.37 9.64
C LYS A 116 2.90 9.31 9.90
N ARG A 117 2.50 8.11 10.34
CA ARG A 117 3.39 6.98 10.58
C ARG A 117 4.14 6.55 9.31
N VAL A 118 3.45 6.43 8.18
CA VAL A 118 4.05 6.09 6.88
C VAL A 118 5.03 7.18 6.45
N LYS A 119 4.64 8.46 6.51
CA LYS A 119 5.52 9.59 6.18
C LYS A 119 6.80 9.62 7.03
N GLN A 120 6.71 9.23 8.30
CA GLN A 120 7.89 9.11 9.16
C GLN A 120 8.84 7.99 8.71
N GLU A 121 8.31 6.83 8.29
CA GLU A 121 9.16 5.80 7.68
C GLU A 121 9.79 6.28 6.36
N LEU A 122 9.03 7.04 5.55
CA LEU A 122 9.54 7.59 4.31
C LEU A 122 10.69 8.59 4.51
N LYS A 123 10.73 9.30 5.64
CA LYS A 123 11.82 10.25 5.95
C LYS A 123 13.10 9.60 6.47
N LYS A 124 13.06 8.32 6.86
CA LYS A 124 14.29 7.62 7.26
C LYS A 124 15.12 7.35 6.01
N GLU A 125 16.32 7.92 5.96
CA GLU A 125 17.32 7.57 4.94
C GLU A 125 17.62 6.06 5.05
N LYS A 126 17.69 5.39 3.90
CA LYS A 126 18.07 3.98 3.78
C LYS A 126 19.28 3.85 2.87
#